data_AF-A0A146G7E0-F1
#
_entry.id   AF-A0A146G7E0-F1
#
_cell.length_a   1.000
_cell.length_b   1.000
_cell.length_c   1.000
_cell.angle_alpha   90.00
_cell.angle_beta   90.00
_cell.angle_gamma   90.00
#
_symmetry.space_group_name_H-M   'P 1'
#
loop_
_entity.id
_entity.type
_entity.pdbx_description
1 polymer ?
#
loop_
_entity_poly.entity_id
_entity_poly.type
_entity_poly.pdbx_seq_one_letter_code
_entity_poly.pdbx_strand_id
1 'polypeptide(L)' 'MNEITDKLAPCPFCGWHNIRINPHRVGGYVRTGTRYQTVCSRCKSRGPIKGTEQEAEEAWNNRVK' A
#
# COMPACT_ATOMS: atom_id res chain seq x y z
N MET A 1 -3.71 -1.90 -15.73
CA MET A 1 -3.66 -0.42 -15.61
C MET A 1 -3.14 -0.13 -14.21
N ASN A 2 -2.03 0.60 -14.07
CA ASN A 2 -1.46 0.93 -12.76
C ASN A 2 -2.07 2.26 -12.32
N GLU A 3 -3.14 2.21 -11.53
CA GLU A 3 -3.77 3.40 -10.97
C GLU A 3 -2.79 4.06 -9.98
N ILE A 4 -2.25 5.21 -10.39
CA ILE A 4 -1.58 6.15 -9.49
C ILE A 4 -2.74 6.87 -8.78
N THR A 5 -3.11 6.38 -7.60
CA THR A 5 -4.14 7.03 -6.79
C THR A 5 -3.55 8.29 -6.17
N ASP A 6 -3.98 9.46 -6.67
CA ASP A 6 -3.62 10.80 -6.15
C ASP A 6 -4.04 11.03 -4.69
N LYS A 7 -4.68 10.04 -4.06
CA LYS A 7 -5.20 10.06 -2.69
C LYS A 7 -4.16 9.72 -1.61
N LEU A 8 -2.99 9.20 -1.97
CA LEU A 8 -2.00 8.72 -1.00
C LEU A 8 -1.04 9.84 -0.57
N ALA A 9 -0.89 10.01 0.74
CA ALA A 9 0.06 10.96 1.32
C ALA A 9 1.51 10.61 0.94
N PRO A 10 2.40 11.62 0.77
CA PRO A 10 3.79 11.41 0.38
C PRO A 10 4.55 10.50 1.34
N CYS A 11 5.54 9.77 0.83
CA CYS A 11 6.39 8.91 1.64
C CYS A 11 7.09 9.72 2.74
N PRO A 12 6.98 9.34 4.02
CA PRO A 12 7.55 10.11 5.13
C PRO A 12 9.08 9.97 5.20
N PHE A 13 9.65 8.96 4.53
CA PHE A 13 11.08 8.68 4.55
C PHE A 13 11.85 9.40 3.43
N CYS A 14 11.22 9.64 2.29
CA CYS A 14 11.90 10.20 1.11
C CYS A 14 11.13 11.32 0.38
N GLY A 15 9.96 11.72 0.90
CA GLY A 15 9.11 12.78 0.32
C GLY A 15 8.47 12.43 -1.02
N TRP A 16 8.62 11.19 -1.50
CA TRP A 16 8.13 10.79 -2.82
C TRP A 16 6.61 10.59 -2.83
N HIS A 17 5.93 11.13 -3.83
CA HIS A 17 4.47 11.16 -3.92
C HIS A 17 3.88 9.92 -4.61
N ASN A 18 4.66 9.19 -5.41
CA ASN A 18 4.16 8.01 -6.11
C ASN A 18 4.22 6.78 -5.19
N ILE A 19 3.13 6.58 -4.46
CA ILE A 19 2.87 5.42 -3.60
C ILE A 19 1.94 4.47 -4.36
N ARG A 20 2.23 3.17 -4.28
CA ARG A 20 1.44 2.13 -4.94
C ARG A 20 0.78 1.23 -3.91
N ILE A 21 -0.42 0.75 -4.20
CA ILE A 21 -1.05 -0.33 -3.45
C ILE A 21 -0.76 -1.63 -4.19
N ASN A 22 -0.07 -2.54 -3.54
CA ASN A 22 0.27 -3.84 -4.09
C ASN A 22 -0.63 -4.92 -3.47
N PRO A 23 -1.32 -5.72 -4.29
CA PRO A 23 -2.01 -6.92 -3.81
C PRO A 23 -0.98 -8.01 -3.47
N HIS A 24 -1.08 -8.54 -2.26
CA HIS A 24 -0.33 -9.70 -1.77
C HIS A 24 -1.26 -10.90 -1.71
N ARG A 25 -0.90 -12.00 -2.38
CA ARG A 25 -1.66 -13.24 -2.30
C ARG A 25 -1.48 -13.87 -0.92
N VAL A 26 -2.55 -14.39 -0.35
CA VAL A 26 -2.53 -15.12 0.92
C VAL A 26 -2.94 -16.56 0.66
N GLY A 27 -2.28 -17.48 1.36
CA GLY A 27 -2.37 -18.92 1.14
C GLY A 27 -1.08 -19.48 0.54
N GLY A 28 -0.78 -20.73 0.86
CA GLY A 28 0.37 -21.46 0.31
C GLY A 28 0.03 -22.02 -1.07
N TYR A 29 -0.17 -23.34 -1.14
CA TYR A 29 -0.51 -24.02 -2.40
C TYR A 29 -1.89 -23.60 -2.96
N VAL A 30 -2.86 -23.34 -2.08
CA VAL A 30 -4.20 -22.82 -2.46
C VAL A 30 -4.32 -21.36 -2.02
N ARG A 31 -4.80 -20.50 -2.92
CA ARG A 31 -5.09 -19.09 -2.62
C ARG A 31 -6.30 -19.02 -1.67
N THR A 32 -6.07 -18.58 -0.44
CA THR A 32 -7.11 -18.39 0.58
C THR A 32 -7.56 -16.94 0.67
N GLY A 33 -6.84 -16.00 0.05
CA GLY A 33 -7.27 -14.61 0.00
C GLY A 33 -6.31 -13.68 -0.72
N THR A 34 -6.64 -12.39 -0.65
CA THR A 34 -5.81 -11.28 -1.11
C THR A 34 -5.74 -10.28 0.03
N ARG A 35 -4.54 -9.78 0.30
CA ARG A 35 -4.31 -8.65 1.18
C ARG A 35 -3.66 -7.54 0.38
N TYR A 36 -3.66 -6.32 0.90
CA TYR A 36 -3.16 -5.14 0.21
C TYR A 36 -2.14 -4.44 1.08
N GLN A 37 -1.09 -3.91 0.45
CA GLN A 37 -0.03 -3.18 1.13
C GLN A 37 0.40 -1.99 0.31
N THR A 38 0.55 -0.83 0.95
CA THR A 38 1.12 0.37 0.34
C THR A 38 2.65 0.30 0.29
N VAL A 39 3.24 0.70 -0.84
CA VAL A 39 4.68 0.66 -1.08
C VAL A 39 5.12 1.93 -1.79
N CYS A 40 6.12 2.61 -1.23
CA CYS A 40 6.76 3.72 -1.92
C CYS A 40 7.57 3.21 -3.12
N SER A 41 7.29 3.74 -4.32
CA SER A 41 7.99 3.31 -5.54
C SER A 41 9.48 3.67 -5.55
N ARG A 42 9.90 4.70 -4.78
CA ARG A 42 11.29 5.18 -4.67
C ARG A 42 12.10 4.42 -3.62
N CYS A 43 11.81 4.63 -2.34
CA CYS A 43 12.61 4.05 -1.24
C CYS A 43 12.17 2.65 -0.80
N LYS A 44 11.10 2.11 -1.41
CA LYS A 44 10.52 0.80 -1.08
C LYS A 44 10.00 0.65 0.35
N SER A 45 9.84 1.75 1.09
CA SER A 45 9.16 1.75 2.39
C SER A 45 7.77 1.12 2.25
N ARG A 46 7.41 0.23 3.17
CA ARG A 46 6.16 -0.53 3.14
C ARG A 46 5.24 -0.08 4.27
N GLY A 47 3.95 0.04 3.97
CA GLY A 47 2.90 0.25 4.96
C GLY A 47 2.39 -1.06 5.57
N PRO A 48 1.39 -0.97 6.46
CA PRO A 48 0.74 -2.15 7.02
C PRO A 48 -0.02 -2.94 5.96
N ILE A 49 -0.12 -4.26 6.16
CA ILE A 49 -0.89 -5.17 5.29
C ILE A 49 -2.34 -5.19 5.78
N LYS A 50 -3.29 -4.97 4.87
CA LYS A 50 -4.74 -4.87 5.16
C LYS A 50 -5.58 -5.78 4.28
N GLY A 51 -6.85 -5.96 4.64
CA GLY A 51 -7.76 -6.85 3.91
C GLY A 51 -8.25 -6.25 2.59
N THR A 52 -8.32 -4.92 2.52
CA THR A 52 -8.80 -4.17 1.34
C THR A 52 -7.81 -3.07 0.93
N GLU A 53 -7.94 -2.60 -0.31
CA GLU A 53 -7.14 -1.45 -0.80
C GLU A 53 -7.42 -0.19 0.00
N GLN A 54 -8.69 0.08 0.30
CA GLN A 54 -9.12 1.24 1.06
C GLN A 54 -8.53 1.25 2.48
N GLU A 55 -8.54 0.12 3.18
CA GLU A 55 -7.89 0.02 4.50
C GLU A 55 -6.38 0.27 4.42
N ALA A 56 -5.73 -0.20 3.34
CA ALA A 56 -4.29 0.02 3.13
C ALA A 56 -3.98 1.49 2.84
N GLU A 57 -4.85 2.17 2.09
CA GLU A 57 -4.81 3.60 1.82
C GLU A 57 -5.02 4.42 3.10
N GLU A 58 -6.10 4.15 3.85
CA GLU A 58 -6.40 4.83 5.11
C GLU A 58 -5.29 4.64 6.13
N ALA A 59 -4.75 3.41 6.27
CA ALA A 59 -3.66 3.14 7.19
C ALA A 59 -2.35 3.82 6.76
N TRP A 60 -2.13 3.97 5.45
CA TRP A 60 -1.04 4.79 4.94
C TRP A 60 -1.29 6.25 5.35
N ASN A 61 -2.39 6.86 4.95
CA ASN A 61 -2.65 8.28 5.19
C ASN A 61 -2.71 8.68 6.66
N ASN A 62 -3.28 7.83 7.53
CA ASN A 62 -3.38 8.10 8.97
C ASN A 62 -2.05 7.97 9.73
N ARG A 63 -0.98 7.43 9.12
CA ARG A 63 0.34 7.34 9.78
C ARG A 63 0.96 8.70 10.14
N VAL A 64 0.46 9.77 9.50
CA VAL A 64 1.00 11.13 9.59
C VAL A 64 0.23 11.98 10.62
N LYS A 65 -0.76 11.41 11.32
CA LYS A 65 -1.42 12.08 12.45
C LYS A 65 -0.52 12.12 13.68
#